data_AF-A0A1H3JEP5-F1
#
_entry.id   AF-A0A1H3JEP5-F1
#
_cell.length_a   1.000
_cell.length_b   1.000
_cell.length_c   1.000
_cell.angle_alpha   90.00
_cell.angle_beta   90.00
_cell.angle_gamma   90.00
#
_symmetry.space_group_name_H-M   'P 1'
#
loop_
_entity.id
_entity.type
_entity.pdbx_description
1 polymer ?
#
loop_
_entity_poly.entity_id
_entity_poly.type
_entity_poly.pdbx_seq_one_letter_code
_entity_poly.pdbx_strand_id
1 'polypeptide(L)'
;MNMNIKKNFLALGQTGILLIGGLTDVAHASGGELWVGFAAMTCVVQNPANEKSPVGKNLLSMPQFQQQFATMSAARECIVRKNLLSSELCSALLQGEPKMSKVQIHELYEKHSTEIQGLQSLSDCETSKH
;
A
#
# COMPACT_ATOMS: atom_id res chain seq x y z
N MET A 1 -13.74 21.09 -48.02
CA MET A 1 -14.33 20.13 -47.04
C MET A 1 -13.51 20.28 -45.76
N ASN A 2 -13.68 21.31 -44.94
CA ASN A 2 -14.73 21.60 -43.94
C ASN A 2 -15.08 20.46 -42.96
N MET A 3 -14.80 20.75 -41.68
CA MET A 3 -14.93 19.93 -40.47
C MET A 3 -16.40 19.73 -40.04
N ASN A 4 -16.71 18.60 -39.40
CA ASN A 4 -17.76 18.42 -38.38
C ASN A 4 -17.63 17.00 -37.78
N ILE A 5 -16.96 16.82 -36.64
CA ILE A 5 -17.51 16.80 -35.27
C ILE A 5 -18.86 16.06 -35.18
N LYS A 6 -18.82 14.80 -34.75
CA LYS A 6 -19.88 14.20 -33.92
C LYS A 6 -19.26 13.64 -32.65
N LYS A 7 -19.47 14.42 -31.59
CA LYS A 7 -19.37 14.04 -30.18
C LYS A 7 -20.33 12.87 -29.91
N ASN A 8 -19.86 11.81 -29.27
CA ASN A 8 -20.67 10.85 -28.50
C ASN A 8 -19.76 9.91 -27.69
N PHE A 9 -18.95 10.48 -26.80
CA PHE A 9 -18.29 9.71 -25.74
C PHE A 9 -18.47 10.46 -24.40
N LEU A 10 -19.74 10.61 -24.01
CA LEU A 10 -20.13 10.82 -22.62
C LEU A 10 -20.94 9.57 -22.23
N ALA A 11 -20.33 8.64 -21.49
CA ALA A 11 -21.01 7.69 -20.59
C ALA A 11 -20.07 6.67 -19.91
N LEU A 12 -18.75 6.89 -19.80
CA LEU A 12 -17.88 5.96 -19.03
C LEU A 12 -16.84 6.66 -18.12
N GLY A 13 -16.96 7.98 -17.92
CA GLY A 13 -16.24 8.65 -16.85
C GLY A 13 -17.16 8.76 -15.64
N GLN A 14 -16.91 8.00 -14.56
CA GLN A 14 -17.16 8.35 -13.14
C GLN A 14 -17.31 7.17 -12.15
N THR A 15 -16.86 5.94 -12.45
CA THR A 15 -16.90 4.83 -11.46
C THR A 15 -15.58 4.07 -11.33
N GLY A 16 -14.48 4.80 -11.16
CA GLY A 16 -13.17 4.21 -10.86
C GLY A 16 -12.22 5.08 -10.04
N ILE A 17 -12.72 6.17 -9.45
CA ILE A 17 -11.95 7.06 -8.58
C ILE A 17 -12.43 6.83 -7.16
N LEU A 18 -12.03 5.73 -6.55
CA LEU A 18 -12.27 5.52 -5.10
C LEU A 18 -11.06 4.95 -4.35
N LEU A 19 -9.96 4.65 -5.05
CA LEU A 19 -8.73 4.14 -4.43
C LEU A 19 -7.58 5.15 -4.33
N ILE A 20 -7.69 6.33 -4.97
CA ILE A 20 -6.62 7.35 -4.96
C ILE A 20 -6.96 8.56 -4.07
N GLY A 21 -8.24 8.81 -3.80
CA GLY A 21 -8.70 10.06 -3.16
C GLY A 21 -8.63 10.12 -1.63
N GLY A 22 -8.23 9.04 -0.94
CA GLY A 22 -8.24 8.97 0.52
C GLY A 22 -6.88 9.20 1.21
N LEU A 23 -5.79 9.30 0.43
CA LEU A 23 -4.42 9.41 0.96
C LEU A 23 -3.68 10.66 0.45
N THR A 24 -4.37 11.58 -0.22
CA THR A 24 -3.74 12.79 -0.78
C THR A 24 -3.29 13.81 0.28
N ASP A 25 -3.78 13.71 1.52
CA ASP A 25 -3.35 14.59 2.62
C ASP A 25 -2.22 14.02 3.48
N VAL A 26 -1.69 12.84 3.15
CA VAL A 26 -0.40 12.35 3.69
C VAL A 26 0.73 12.57 2.67
N ALA A 27 0.46 13.26 1.56
CA ALA A 27 1.38 13.48 0.45
C ALA A 27 2.38 14.63 0.66
N HIS A 28 2.52 15.18 1.88
CA HIS A 28 3.41 16.33 2.16
C HIS A 28 4.68 15.99 2.96
N ALA A 29 5.35 14.87 2.65
CA ALA A 29 6.78 14.71 2.93
C ALA A 29 7.42 13.67 2.00
N SER A 30 8.23 14.13 1.05
CA SER A 30 9.13 13.36 0.17
C SER A 30 8.53 12.22 -0.67
N GLY A 31 8.39 12.46 -1.98
CA GLY A 31 7.98 11.47 -2.99
C GLY A 31 8.90 10.25 -3.21
N GLY A 32 9.73 9.88 -2.24
CA GLY A 32 10.52 8.64 -2.20
C GLY A 32 10.16 7.70 -1.05
N GLU A 33 9.28 8.09 -0.12
CA GLU A 33 9.02 7.35 1.13
C GLU A 33 7.62 6.71 1.19
N LEU A 34 6.79 6.88 0.16
CA LEU A 34 5.43 6.32 0.11
C LEU A 34 5.41 4.79 0.17
N TRP A 35 6.43 4.13 -0.42
CA TRP A 35 6.55 2.69 -0.40
C TRP A 35 6.79 2.13 1.02
N VAL A 36 7.43 2.91 1.91
CA VAL A 36 7.74 2.51 3.30
C VAL A 36 6.44 2.29 4.07
N GLY A 37 5.52 3.26 3.98
CA GLY A 37 4.21 3.17 4.61
C GLY A 37 3.38 2.01 4.05
N PHE A 38 3.37 1.85 2.72
CA PHE A 38 2.65 0.75 2.07
C PHE A 38 3.22 -0.62 2.47
N ALA A 39 4.55 -0.78 2.43
CA ALA A 39 5.22 -2.01 2.83
C ALA A 39 5.00 -2.34 4.31
N ALA A 40 5.04 -1.35 5.21
CA ALA A 40 4.76 -1.56 6.63
C ALA A 40 3.32 -2.03 6.87
N MET A 41 2.33 -1.45 6.17
CA MET A 41 0.94 -1.91 6.22
C MET A 41 0.82 -3.34 5.70
N THR A 42 1.42 -3.65 4.54
CA THR A 42 1.45 -5.01 3.98
C THR A 42 2.09 -6.00 4.95
N CYS A 43 3.18 -5.64 5.62
CA CYS A 43 3.82 -6.49 6.64
C CYS A 43 2.88 -6.82 7.81
N VAL A 44 2.06 -5.87 8.27
CA VAL A 44 1.07 -6.10 9.33
C VAL A 44 -0.06 -7.00 8.83
N VAL A 45 -0.53 -6.80 7.60
CA VAL A 45 -1.61 -7.62 7.00
C VAL A 45 -1.16 -9.06 6.72
N GLN A 46 0.06 -9.22 6.16
CA GLN A 46 0.63 -10.50 5.75
C GLN A 46 0.99 -11.39 6.93
N ASN A 47 1.40 -10.82 8.07
CA ASN A 47 1.76 -11.59 9.26
C ASN A 47 1.17 -10.97 10.54
N PRO A 48 0.15 -11.62 11.16
CA PRO A 48 -0.48 -11.14 12.40
C PRO A 48 0.47 -10.94 13.58
N ALA A 49 1.63 -11.60 13.60
CA ALA A 49 2.63 -11.37 14.65
C ALA A 49 3.14 -9.91 14.65
N ASN A 50 3.11 -9.24 13.49
CA ASN A 50 3.58 -7.87 13.30
C ASN A 50 2.63 -6.82 13.89
N GLU A 51 1.36 -7.16 14.14
CA GLU A 51 0.38 -6.31 14.83
C GLU A 51 0.85 -5.90 16.23
N LYS A 52 1.71 -6.72 16.86
CA LYS A 52 2.25 -6.47 18.21
C LYS A 52 3.46 -5.53 18.23
N SER A 53 4.07 -5.27 17.07
CA SER A 53 5.20 -4.33 16.96
C SER A 53 4.76 -2.90 17.30
N PRO A 54 5.67 -2.00 17.70
CA PRO A 54 5.34 -0.60 17.95
C PRO A 54 4.69 0.07 16.73
N VAL A 55 5.23 -0.18 15.52
CA VAL A 55 4.67 0.35 14.26
C VAL A 55 3.31 -0.30 13.95
N GLY A 56 3.17 -1.60 14.14
CA GLY A 56 1.90 -2.31 13.94
C GLY A 56 0.78 -1.80 14.85
N LYS A 57 1.08 -1.57 16.13
CA LYS A 57 0.14 -0.94 17.08
C LYS A 57 -0.22 0.49 16.65
N ASN A 58 0.75 1.28 16.22
CA ASN A 58 0.51 2.63 15.74
C ASN A 58 -0.38 2.63 14.50
N LEU A 59 -0.12 1.77 13.51
CA LEU A 59 -0.96 1.62 12.32
C LEU A 59 -2.38 1.19 12.69
N LEU A 60 -2.53 0.19 13.55
CA LEU A 60 -3.84 -0.27 14.05
C LEU A 60 -4.55 0.74 14.95
N SER A 61 -3.87 1.79 15.42
CA SER A 61 -4.52 2.90 16.12
C SER A 61 -5.06 3.97 15.17
N MET A 62 -4.66 3.96 13.89
CA MET A 62 -5.15 4.90 12.89
C MET A 62 -6.54 4.47 12.42
N PRO A 63 -7.59 5.31 12.58
CA PRO A 63 -8.97 4.93 12.23
C PRO A 63 -9.15 4.50 10.77
N GLN A 64 -8.43 5.15 9.85
CA GLN A 64 -8.45 4.84 8.43
C GLN A 64 -7.93 3.42 8.14
N PHE A 65 -6.82 3.05 8.78
CA PHE A 65 -6.24 1.72 8.63
C PHE A 65 -7.13 0.67 9.31
N GLN A 66 -7.71 0.94 10.49
CA GLN A 66 -8.67 0.03 11.10
C GLN A 66 -9.87 -0.27 10.20
N GLN A 67 -10.43 0.77 9.58
CA GLN A 67 -11.58 0.61 8.70
C GLN A 67 -11.21 -0.26 7.49
N GLN A 68 -10.08 0.02 6.84
CA GLN A 68 -9.59 -0.77 5.71
C GLN A 68 -9.27 -2.22 6.13
N PHE A 69 -8.62 -2.40 7.28
CA PHE A 69 -8.26 -3.70 7.84
C PHE A 69 -9.48 -4.57 8.17
N ALA A 70 -10.56 -3.96 8.64
CA ALA A 70 -11.83 -4.65 8.88
C ALA A 70 -12.54 -5.05 7.59
N THR A 71 -12.43 -4.26 6.52
CA THR A 71 -13.15 -4.51 5.26
C THR A 71 -12.38 -5.39 4.27
N MET A 72 -11.09 -5.62 4.48
CA MET A 72 -10.21 -6.30 3.51
C MET A 72 -10.22 -7.83 3.58
N SER A 73 -11.23 -8.51 4.11
CA SER A 73 -11.14 -9.97 4.42
C SER A 73 -10.58 -10.83 3.28
N ALA A 74 -11.16 -10.79 2.08
CA ALA A 74 -10.68 -11.56 0.93
C ALA A 74 -9.32 -11.06 0.41
N ALA A 75 -9.11 -9.74 0.40
CA ALA A 75 -7.84 -9.14 -0.01
C ALA A 75 -6.70 -9.50 0.97
N ARG A 76 -6.99 -9.62 2.27
CA ARG A 76 -6.06 -10.04 3.31
C ARG A 76 -5.63 -11.49 3.10
N GLU A 77 -6.55 -12.39 2.83
CA GLU A 77 -6.22 -13.79 2.50
C GLU A 77 -5.32 -13.87 1.26
N CYS A 78 -5.61 -13.07 0.23
CA CYS A 78 -4.77 -12.96 -0.96
C CYS A 78 -3.36 -12.43 -0.63
N ILE A 79 -3.25 -11.35 0.15
CA ILE A 79 -1.96 -10.77 0.58
C ILE A 79 -1.15 -11.78 1.38
N VAL A 80 -1.77 -12.45 2.36
CA VAL A 80 -1.14 -13.49 3.18
C VAL A 80 -0.65 -14.64 2.28
N ARG A 81 -1.44 -15.06 1.29
CA ARG A 81 -1.05 -16.12 0.35
C ARG A 81 0.11 -15.70 -0.56
N LYS A 82 0.10 -14.46 -1.06
CA LYS A 82 1.18 -13.96 -1.93
C LYS A 82 2.50 -13.81 -1.17
N ASN A 83 2.45 -13.51 0.13
CA ASN A 83 3.61 -13.44 1.03
C ASN A 83 4.80 -12.71 0.40
N LEU A 84 4.55 -11.53 -0.17
CA LEU A 84 5.49 -10.83 -1.05
C LEU A 84 6.70 -10.25 -0.32
N LEU A 85 6.50 -9.81 0.94
CA LEU A 85 7.54 -9.15 1.70
C LEU A 85 8.23 -10.16 2.62
N SER A 86 9.56 -10.16 2.59
CA SER A 86 10.39 -10.97 3.47
C SER A 86 10.24 -10.54 4.93
N SER A 87 10.46 -11.49 5.84
CA SER A 87 10.50 -11.21 7.27
C SER A 87 11.62 -10.23 7.64
N GLU A 88 12.71 -10.22 6.88
CA GLU A 88 13.82 -9.29 7.05
C GLU A 88 13.37 -7.85 6.77
N LEU A 89 12.78 -7.60 5.60
CA LEU A 89 12.25 -6.28 5.25
C LEU A 89 11.20 -5.83 6.27
N CYS A 90 10.25 -6.70 6.62
CA CYS A 90 9.24 -6.38 7.62
C CYS A 90 9.83 -6.08 9.00
N SER A 91 10.88 -6.80 9.41
CA SER A 91 11.57 -6.51 10.68
C SER A 91 12.24 -5.15 10.65
N ALA A 92 12.95 -4.83 9.57
CA ALA A 92 13.60 -3.53 9.41
C ALA A 92 12.59 -2.37 9.44
N LEU A 93 11.44 -2.52 8.77
CA LEU A 93 10.39 -1.50 8.73
C LEU A 93 9.65 -1.33 10.06
N LEU A 94 9.49 -2.40 10.84
CA LEU A 94 8.65 -2.43 12.04
C LEU A 94 9.42 -2.34 13.36
N GLN A 95 10.76 -2.37 13.33
CA GLN A 95 11.63 -2.35 14.51
C GLN A 95 11.60 -1.04 15.33
N GLY A 96 10.79 -0.05 14.94
CA GLY A 96 10.40 1.05 15.82
C GLY A 96 11.50 2.07 16.13
N GLU A 97 12.65 2.03 15.45
CA GLU A 97 13.63 3.10 15.53
C GLU A 97 13.05 4.42 14.97
N PRO A 98 13.34 5.56 15.62
CA PRO A 98 12.76 6.83 15.26
C PRO A 98 13.29 7.29 13.91
N LYS A 99 12.45 7.15 12.87
CA LYS A 99 12.68 7.60 11.49
C LYS A 99 14.02 7.13 10.92
N MET A 100 13.99 6.00 10.20
CA MET A 100 15.10 5.61 9.33
C MET A 100 15.59 6.81 8.52
N SER A 101 16.90 7.01 8.49
CA SER A 101 17.50 8.04 7.64
C SER A 101 17.21 7.75 6.17
N LYS A 102 17.25 8.78 5.32
CA LYS A 102 17.08 8.61 3.87
C LYS A 102 18.07 7.61 3.27
N VAL A 103 19.28 7.54 3.82
CA VAL A 103 20.31 6.57 3.41
C VAL A 103 19.87 5.15 3.74
N GLN A 104 19.41 4.90 4.97
CA GLN A 104 18.89 3.58 5.37
C GLN A 104 17.66 3.18 4.55
N ILE A 105 16.75 4.12 4.26
CA ILE A 105 15.59 3.87 3.40
C ILE A 105 16.05 3.48 1.99
N HIS A 106 17.03 4.19 1.44
CA HIS A 106 17.55 3.90 0.11
C HIS A 106 18.27 2.53 0.06
N GLU A 107 19.12 2.23 1.03
CA GLU A 107 19.79 0.92 1.14
C GLU A 107 18.80 -0.23 1.26
N LEU A 108 17.75 -0.04 2.07
CA LEU A 108 16.69 -1.04 2.24
C LEU A 108 15.89 -1.22 0.94
N TYR A 109 15.63 -0.12 0.23
CA TYR A 109 14.98 -0.17 -1.09
C TYR A 109 15.84 -0.93 -2.10
N GLU A 110 17.13 -0.61 -2.24
CA GLU A 110 18.01 -1.27 -3.19
C GLU A 110 18.08 -2.79 -2.90
N LYS A 111 18.21 -3.15 -1.63
CA LYS A 111 18.30 -4.55 -1.18
C LYS A 111 17.02 -5.34 -1.46
N HIS A 112 15.85 -4.75 -1.26
CA HIS A 112 14.55 -5.41 -1.39
C HIS A 112 13.71 -4.88 -2.56
N SER A 113 14.35 -4.31 -3.57
CA SER A 113 13.69 -3.59 -4.67
C SER A 113 12.68 -4.46 -5.40
N THR A 114 12.99 -5.73 -5.63
CA THR A 114 12.07 -6.69 -6.27
C THR A 114 10.81 -6.95 -5.41
N GLU A 115 10.96 -7.10 -4.11
CA GLU A 115 9.83 -7.31 -3.18
C GLU A 115 8.94 -6.05 -3.14
N ILE A 116 9.57 -4.87 -3.06
CA ILE A 116 8.89 -3.58 -3.00
C ILE A 116 8.18 -3.26 -4.32
N GLN A 117 8.78 -3.56 -5.48
CA GLN A 117 8.12 -3.43 -6.77
C GLN A 117 6.96 -4.42 -6.91
N GLY A 118 7.10 -5.63 -6.35
CA GLY A 118 6.07 -6.65 -6.30
C GLY A 118 4.77 -6.21 -5.61
N LEU A 119 4.83 -5.20 -4.73
CA LEU A 119 3.67 -4.61 -4.08
C LEU A 119 2.62 -4.08 -5.06
N GLN A 120 3.01 -3.70 -6.28
CA GLN A 120 2.06 -3.29 -7.33
C GLN A 120 1.10 -4.44 -7.72
N SER A 121 1.55 -5.69 -7.59
CA SER A 121 0.72 -6.88 -7.86
C SER A 121 -0.34 -7.14 -6.77
N LEU A 122 -0.36 -6.37 -5.68
CA LEU A 122 -1.44 -6.46 -4.69
C LEU A 122 -2.75 -5.85 -5.19
N SER A 123 -2.72 -5.05 -6.25
CA SER A 123 -3.94 -4.60 -6.94
C SER A 123 -4.81 -5.78 -7.44
N ASP A 124 -4.19 -6.92 -7.75
CA ASP A 124 -4.89 -8.18 -8.07
C ASP A 124 -5.75 -8.69 -6.89
N CYS A 125 -5.34 -8.39 -5.65
CA CYS A 125 -6.04 -8.79 -4.44
C CYS A 125 -7.30 -7.94 -4.17
N GLU A 126 -7.40 -6.73 -4.75
CA GLU A 126 -8.59 -5.88 -4.64
C GLU A 126 -9.66 -6.19 -5.69
N THR A 127 -9.26 -6.74 -6.84
CA THR A 127 -10.16 -7.03 -7.97
C THR A 127 -10.80 -8.41 -7.89
N SER A 128 -10.38 -9.25 -6.95
CA SER A 128 -10.98 -10.57 -6.70
C SER A 128 -12.36 -10.43 -6.04
N LYS A 129 -13.35 -10.00 -6.82
CA LYS A 129 -14.77 -10.15 -6.49
C LYS A 129 -15.08 -11.64 -6.49
N HIS A 130 -15.36 -12.20 -5.32
CA HIS A 130 -16.25 -13.35 -5.21
C HIS A 130 -17.67 -12.85 -4.90
#